data_AF-A0A9X9S2K2-F1
#
_entry.id   AF-A0A9X9S2K2-F1
#
_cell.length_a   1.000
_cell.length_b   1.000
_cell.length_c   1.000
_cell.angle_alpha   90.00
_cell.angle_beta   90.00
_cell.angle_gamma   90.00
#
_symmetry.space_group_name_H-M   'P 1'
#
loop_
_entity.id
_entity.type
_entity.pdbx_description
1 polymer ?
#
loop_
_entity_poly.entity_id
_entity_poly.type
_entity_poly.pdbx_seq_one_letter_code
_entity_poly.pdbx_strand_id
1 'polypeptide(L)'
;MRLSTVIAAHLHHTSTKEDSQSFFQRILRKNGYGTDIVGLHVTTSVDNFRVFAYDGIMVFIHSQPVGSNNQPGPVTVIVNSREPLPEEGLRALLRTAKDARDQAFISAGFSETEAEANTILICCEEMEESKNEQERIKRAQALVYETITYGIPETWAPHETESMRRPPFYIHSSIGGERWTRWNPEGCPYYPCHPSSKEQICDFCYCPLYPCGDKTLGKWLERENGGRIWSCEGCTLVHEPVVAEYLTLHPEASAEELKNIHKKENNYQ
;
A
#
# COMPACT_ATOMS: atom_id res chain seq x y z
N MET A 1 -3.62 8.55 -17.42
CA MET A 1 -4.41 7.36 -17.79
C MET A 1 -5.21 6.98 -16.56
N ARG A 2 -6.53 6.85 -16.70
CA ARG A 2 -7.37 6.35 -15.61
C ARG A 2 -7.19 4.85 -15.51
N LEU A 3 -6.97 4.34 -14.30
CA LEU A 3 -6.79 2.92 -14.02
C LEU A 3 -7.72 2.52 -12.89
N SER A 4 -8.33 1.35 -13.05
CA SER A 4 -9.19 0.76 -12.01
C SER A 4 -8.51 -0.39 -11.29
N THR A 5 -7.48 -1.01 -11.89
CA THR A 5 -6.85 -2.21 -11.31
C THR A 5 -5.39 -2.35 -11.76
N VAL A 6 -4.54 -2.77 -10.83
CA VAL A 6 -3.15 -3.20 -11.11
C VAL A 6 -3.06 -4.68 -10.79
N ILE A 7 -2.54 -5.49 -11.73
CA ILE A 7 -2.35 -6.93 -11.53
C ILE A 7 -0.87 -7.23 -11.68
N ALA A 8 -0.22 -7.62 -10.58
CA ALA A 8 1.12 -8.19 -10.63
C ALA A 8 1.02 -9.72 -10.72
N ALA A 9 1.73 -10.33 -11.66
CA ALA A 9 1.73 -11.78 -11.84
C ALA A 9 3.12 -12.33 -12.17
N HIS A 10 3.47 -13.44 -11.52
CA HIS A 10 4.64 -14.21 -11.86
C HIS A 10 4.34 -15.07 -13.09
N LEU A 11 4.98 -14.77 -14.22
CA LEU A 11 4.90 -15.59 -15.44
C LEU A 11 6.25 -16.24 -15.70
N HIS A 12 6.26 -17.51 -16.11
CA HIS A 12 7.49 -18.22 -16.44
C HIS A 12 8.18 -17.58 -17.66
N HIS A 13 9.52 -17.58 -17.65
CA HIS A 13 10.40 -16.91 -18.63
C HIS A 13 10.20 -17.33 -20.10
N THR A 14 9.44 -18.40 -20.36
CA THR A 14 9.12 -18.89 -21.71
C THR A 14 7.85 -18.27 -22.31
N SER A 15 7.19 -17.35 -21.59
CA SER A 15 5.91 -16.76 -22.03
C SER A 15 6.16 -15.66 -23.06
N THR A 16 5.53 -15.75 -24.23
CA THR A 16 5.54 -14.65 -25.21
C THR A 16 4.75 -13.44 -24.71
N LYS A 17 4.87 -12.28 -25.37
CA LYS A 17 4.02 -11.11 -25.08
C LYS A 17 2.54 -11.44 -25.25
N GLU A 18 2.20 -12.26 -26.23
CA GLU A 18 0.83 -12.72 -26.52
C GLU A 18 0.30 -13.64 -25.42
N ASP A 19 1.13 -14.56 -24.92
CA ASP A 19 0.78 -15.42 -23.79
C ASP A 19 0.51 -14.62 -22.51
N SER A 20 1.34 -13.60 -22.27
CA SER A 20 1.19 -12.70 -21.13
C SER A 20 -0.11 -11.91 -21.22
N GLN A 21 -0.44 -11.35 -22.39
CA GLN A 21 -1.70 -10.64 -22.61
C GLN A 21 -2.92 -11.56 -22.44
N SER A 22 -2.87 -12.77 -23.01
CA SER A 22 -3.93 -13.78 -22.88
C SER A 22 -4.13 -14.19 -21.42
N PHE A 23 -3.04 -14.36 -20.66
CA PHE A 23 -3.08 -14.66 -19.23
C PHE A 23 -3.83 -13.58 -18.44
N PHE A 24 -3.45 -12.30 -18.61
CA PHE A 24 -4.12 -11.20 -17.93
C PHE A 24 -5.59 -11.11 -18.33
N GLN A 25 -5.92 -11.20 -19.63
CA GLN A 25 -7.31 -11.20 -20.10
C GLN A 25 -8.17 -12.32 -19.47
N ARG A 26 -7.60 -13.52 -19.30
CA ARG A 26 -8.29 -14.64 -18.65
C ARG A 26 -8.57 -14.37 -17.18
N ILE A 27 -7.61 -13.81 -16.44
CA ILE A 27 -7.79 -13.44 -15.02
C ILE A 27 -8.89 -12.39 -14.88
N LEU A 28 -8.88 -11.38 -15.76
CA LEU A 28 -9.86 -10.30 -15.75
C LEU A 28 -11.28 -10.84 -15.94
N ARG A 29 -11.49 -11.64 -17.00
CA ARG A 29 -12.79 -12.25 -17.28
C ARG A 29 -13.28 -13.16 -16.16
N LYS A 30 -12.37 -13.96 -15.57
CA LYS A 30 -12.72 -14.88 -14.50
C LYS A 30 -13.20 -14.18 -13.24
N ASN A 31 -12.63 -13.01 -12.92
CA ASN A 31 -12.89 -12.29 -11.67
C ASN A 31 -13.78 -11.04 -11.86
N GLY A 32 -14.25 -10.76 -13.07
CA GLY A 32 -15.17 -9.64 -13.34
C GLY A 32 -14.52 -8.25 -13.30
N TYR A 33 -13.20 -8.14 -13.41
CA TYR A 33 -12.51 -6.85 -13.46
C TYR A 33 -12.76 -6.13 -14.81
N GLY A 34 -12.71 -4.80 -14.81
CA GLY A 34 -12.93 -3.93 -15.98
C GLY A 34 -11.87 -4.06 -17.09
N THR A 35 -11.75 -3.05 -17.96
CA THR A 35 -10.73 -3.04 -19.03
C THR A 35 -9.55 -2.08 -18.75
N ASP A 36 -9.68 -1.20 -17.77
CA ASP A 36 -8.66 -0.19 -17.42
C ASP A 36 -7.64 -0.76 -16.43
N ILE A 37 -6.77 -1.65 -16.92
CA ILE A 37 -5.79 -2.39 -16.10
C ILE A 37 -4.36 -2.18 -16.54
N VAL A 38 -3.45 -2.19 -15.57
CA VAL A 38 -2.02 -2.39 -15.78
C VAL A 38 -1.61 -3.78 -15.29
N GLY A 39 -1.14 -4.62 -16.22
CA GLY A 39 -0.51 -5.90 -15.90
C GLY A 39 1.00 -5.71 -15.70
N LEU A 40 1.51 -6.14 -14.55
CA LEU A 40 2.93 -6.10 -14.21
C LEU A 40 3.46 -7.53 -14.14
N HIS A 41 4.52 -7.80 -14.90
CA HIS A 41 5.24 -9.06 -14.81
C HIS A 41 6.25 -8.98 -13.67
N VAL A 42 6.22 -9.95 -12.76
CA VAL A 42 7.22 -10.09 -11.69
C VAL A 42 8.01 -11.38 -11.90
N THR A 43 9.26 -11.38 -11.44
CA THR A 43 10.24 -12.44 -11.72
C THR A 43 10.23 -13.59 -10.72
N THR A 44 9.51 -13.47 -9.60
CA THR A 44 9.34 -14.52 -8.58
C THR A 44 7.91 -14.50 -8.04
N SER A 45 7.58 -15.40 -7.10
CA SER A 45 6.24 -15.45 -6.50
C SER A 45 5.78 -14.09 -6.01
N VAL A 46 4.48 -13.81 -6.19
CA VAL A 46 3.82 -12.61 -5.67
C VAL A 46 3.76 -12.60 -4.14
N ASP A 47 3.96 -13.74 -3.48
CA ASP A 47 4.05 -13.82 -2.01
C ASP A 47 5.28 -13.07 -1.47
N ASN A 48 6.29 -12.81 -2.31
CA ASN A 48 7.47 -12.04 -1.96
C ASN A 48 7.22 -10.52 -1.95
N PHE A 49 6.01 -10.06 -2.30
CA PHE A 49 5.68 -8.65 -2.08
C PHE A 49 5.78 -8.30 -0.59
N ARG A 50 6.27 -7.10 -0.31
CA ARG A 50 6.17 -6.43 0.99
C ARG A 50 5.31 -5.19 0.78
N VAL A 51 4.34 -5.00 1.66
CA VAL A 51 3.37 -3.91 1.56
C VAL A 51 3.59 -2.94 2.71
N PHE A 52 3.71 -1.65 2.40
CA PHE A 52 4.01 -0.60 3.36
C PHE A 52 2.92 0.46 3.33
N ALA A 53 2.37 0.81 4.49
CA ALA A 53 1.43 1.90 4.66
C ALA A 53 2.06 3.04 5.45
N TYR A 54 2.07 4.23 4.85
CA TYR A 54 2.54 5.44 5.50
C TYR A 54 1.66 6.63 5.11
N ASP A 55 0.75 6.98 6.03
CA ASP A 55 0.01 8.24 5.99
C ASP A 55 -0.67 8.53 4.63
N GLY A 56 -1.45 7.57 4.13
CA GLY A 56 -2.16 7.68 2.85
C GLY A 56 -1.32 7.29 1.62
N ILE A 57 -0.03 7.01 1.79
CA ILE A 57 0.81 6.36 0.76
C ILE A 57 0.87 4.87 1.04
N MET A 58 0.56 4.07 0.02
CA MET A 58 0.77 2.62 0.02
C MET A 58 1.90 2.30 -0.96
N VAL A 59 2.88 1.52 -0.53
CA VAL A 59 3.99 1.06 -1.39
C VAL A 59 4.05 -0.46 -1.39
N PHE A 60 4.02 -1.06 -2.57
CA PHE A 60 4.19 -2.49 -2.78
C PHE A 60 5.56 -2.70 -3.39
N ILE A 61 6.43 -3.44 -2.71
CA ILE A 61 7.80 -3.68 -3.15
C ILE A 61 7.99 -5.18 -3.36
N HIS A 62 8.45 -5.54 -4.54
CA HIS A 62 8.83 -6.89 -4.89
C HIS A 62 10.24 -6.88 -5.46
N SER A 63 11.09 -7.75 -4.95
CA SER A 63 12.50 -7.85 -5.34
C SER A 63 12.94 -9.29 -5.15
N GLN A 64 13.96 -9.70 -5.90
CA GLN A 64 14.58 -11.00 -5.64
C GLN A 64 15.59 -10.88 -4.49
N PRO A 65 15.72 -11.94 -3.65
CA PRO A 65 16.86 -12.06 -2.77
C PRO A 65 18.17 -11.96 -3.56
N VAL A 66 19.22 -11.47 -2.92
CA VAL A 66 20.54 -11.38 -3.51
C VAL A 66 20.96 -12.76 -4.03
N GLY A 67 21.20 -12.87 -5.33
CA GLY A 67 21.52 -14.14 -5.99
C GLY A 67 22.93 -14.65 -5.63
N SER A 68 23.28 -15.84 -6.14
CA SER A 68 24.59 -16.47 -5.90
C SER A 68 25.80 -15.61 -6.32
N ASN A 69 25.60 -14.67 -7.25
CA ASN A 69 26.64 -13.74 -7.72
C ASN A 69 26.77 -12.49 -6.84
N ASN A 70 26.09 -12.47 -5.68
CA ASN A 70 26.00 -11.33 -4.78
C ASN A 70 25.42 -10.06 -5.44
N GLN A 71 24.64 -10.24 -6.52
CA GLN A 71 23.92 -9.18 -7.20
C GLN A 71 22.42 -9.26 -6.87
N PRO A 72 21.79 -8.13 -6.54
CA PRO A 72 20.36 -8.07 -6.29
C PRO A 72 19.58 -8.15 -7.60
N GLY A 73 18.46 -8.86 -7.60
CA GLY A 73 17.62 -9.01 -8.78
C GLY A 73 16.74 -7.79 -9.08
N PRO A 74 15.91 -7.85 -10.14
CA PRO A 74 15.05 -6.74 -10.52
C PRO A 74 14.01 -6.41 -9.45
N VAL A 75 13.68 -5.12 -9.35
CA VAL A 75 12.71 -4.59 -8.40
C VAL A 75 11.48 -4.07 -9.12
N THR A 76 10.32 -4.44 -8.59
CA THR A 76 9.03 -3.83 -8.89
C THR A 76 8.57 -3.00 -7.69
N VAL A 77 8.31 -1.72 -7.91
CA VAL A 77 7.73 -0.81 -6.92
C VAL A 77 6.41 -0.25 -7.45
N ILE A 78 5.34 -0.41 -6.68
CA ILE A 78 4.05 0.21 -6.97
C ILE A 78 3.75 1.18 -5.83
N VAL A 79 3.64 2.46 -6.14
CA VAL A 79 3.23 3.50 -5.19
C VAL A 79 1.79 3.87 -5.50
N ASN A 80 0.92 3.84 -4.50
CA ASN A 80 -0.42 4.38 -4.58
C ASN A 80 -0.61 5.49 -3.56
N SER A 81 -0.92 6.70 -4.03
CA SER A 81 -1.29 7.83 -3.20
C SER A 81 -2.82 7.95 -3.09
N ARG A 82 -3.35 7.89 -1.87
CA ARG A 82 -4.77 8.18 -1.61
C ARG A 82 -5.15 9.63 -1.86
N GLU A 83 -4.15 10.51 -1.87
CA GLU A 83 -4.31 11.90 -2.22
C GLU A 83 -4.06 12.13 -3.72
N PRO A 84 -4.89 12.91 -4.42
CA PRO A 84 -4.73 13.19 -5.85
C PRO A 84 -3.47 14.01 -6.12
N LEU A 85 -2.68 13.61 -7.11
CA LEU A 85 -1.47 14.35 -7.51
C LEU A 85 -1.61 14.80 -8.95
N PRO A 86 -1.23 16.06 -9.28
CA PRO A 86 -1.19 16.49 -10.67
C PRO A 86 -0.08 15.74 -11.42
N GLU A 87 -0.06 15.86 -12.74
CA GLU A 87 0.86 15.08 -13.59
C GLU A 87 2.34 15.36 -13.25
N GLU A 88 2.70 16.61 -12.97
CA GLU A 88 4.01 17.00 -12.48
C GLU A 88 4.34 16.37 -11.12
N GLY A 89 3.34 16.19 -10.25
CA GLY A 89 3.45 15.49 -8.99
C GLY A 89 3.77 14.01 -9.20
N LEU A 90 3.04 13.33 -10.09
CA LEU A 90 3.31 11.94 -10.45
C LEU A 90 4.73 11.76 -11.03
N ARG A 91 5.16 12.67 -11.91
CA ARG A 91 6.53 12.67 -12.46
C ARG A 91 7.58 12.93 -11.37
N ALA A 92 7.30 13.81 -10.41
CA ALA A 92 8.17 14.09 -9.28
C ALA A 92 8.32 12.87 -8.37
N LEU A 93 7.21 12.20 -8.04
CA LEU A 93 7.22 10.95 -7.28
C LEU A 93 7.97 9.83 -8.01
N LEU A 94 7.81 9.71 -9.34
CA LEU A 94 8.56 8.72 -10.12
C LEU A 94 10.08 8.94 -10.02
N ARG A 95 10.53 10.20 -10.10
CA ARG A 95 11.96 10.53 -9.89
C ARG A 95 12.38 10.17 -8.46
N THR A 96 11.63 10.62 -7.47
CA THR A 96 11.91 10.32 -6.06
C THR A 96 11.95 8.83 -5.76
N ALA A 97 11.06 8.03 -6.36
CA ALA A 97 11.05 6.57 -6.19
C ALA A 97 12.29 5.90 -6.82
N LYS A 98 12.77 6.41 -7.96
CA LYS A 98 14.05 5.95 -8.56
C LYS A 98 15.23 6.29 -7.66
N ASP A 99 15.31 7.54 -7.20
CA ASP A 99 16.38 8.01 -6.31
C ASP A 99 16.40 7.22 -4.99
N ALA A 100 15.22 6.98 -4.41
CA ALA A 100 15.05 6.20 -3.19
C ALA A 100 15.46 4.75 -3.37
N ARG A 101 15.10 4.15 -4.52
CA ARG A 101 15.57 2.81 -4.89
C ARG A 101 17.08 2.81 -4.96
N ASP A 102 17.68 3.67 -5.76
CA ASP A 102 19.13 3.69 -5.95
C ASP A 102 19.87 3.88 -4.63
N GLN A 103 19.36 4.77 -3.77
CA GLN A 103 19.89 4.95 -2.41
C GLN A 103 19.79 3.67 -1.57
N ALA A 104 18.70 2.91 -1.65
CA ALA A 104 18.55 1.67 -0.90
C ALA A 104 19.61 0.63 -1.29
N PHE A 105 19.91 0.52 -2.59
CA PHE A 105 20.95 -0.38 -3.09
C PHE A 105 22.35 0.09 -2.68
N ILE A 106 22.64 1.38 -2.82
CA ILE A 106 23.92 1.98 -2.41
C ILE A 106 24.16 1.77 -0.92
N SER A 107 23.16 2.05 -0.08
CA SER A 107 23.25 1.86 1.38
C SER A 107 23.48 0.40 1.78
N ALA A 108 23.07 -0.55 0.95
CA ALA A 108 23.29 -1.98 1.15
C ALA A 108 24.62 -2.48 0.55
N GLY A 109 25.44 -1.58 0.00
CA GLY A 109 26.77 -1.90 -0.52
C GLY A 109 26.79 -2.41 -1.97
N PHE A 110 25.69 -2.27 -2.71
CA PHE A 110 25.65 -2.59 -4.14
C PHE A 110 26.13 -1.39 -4.97
N SER A 111 26.77 -1.66 -6.12
CA SER A 111 27.08 -0.61 -7.10
C SER A 111 25.79 -0.03 -7.68
N GLU A 112 25.86 1.13 -8.35
CA GLU A 112 24.74 1.61 -9.18
C GLU A 112 24.26 0.47 -10.08
N THR A 113 23.05 -0.02 -9.79
CA THR A 113 22.46 -1.12 -10.53
C THR A 113 21.98 -0.60 -11.87
N GLU A 114 22.69 -0.92 -12.95
CA GLU A 114 22.18 -0.78 -14.32
C GLU A 114 21.06 -1.81 -14.54
N ALA A 115 19.90 -1.58 -13.94
CA ALA A 115 18.82 -2.54 -13.99
C ALA A 115 17.98 -2.32 -15.26
N GLU A 116 18.29 -3.09 -16.30
CA GLU A 116 17.48 -3.20 -17.52
C GLU A 116 16.05 -3.73 -17.26
N ALA A 117 15.76 -4.27 -16.06
CA ALA A 117 14.51 -4.97 -15.72
C ALA A 117 13.73 -4.39 -14.51
N ASN A 118 13.94 -3.12 -14.13
CA ASN A 118 13.19 -2.48 -13.04
C ASN A 118 11.84 -1.89 -13.49
N THR A 119 10.80 -2.06 -12.68
CA THR A 119 9.47 -1.49 -12.93
C THR A 119 9.02 -0.61 -11.77
N ILE A 120 8.72 0.66 -12.03
CA ILE A 120 8.15 1.58 -11.02
C ILE A 120 6.84 2.15 -11.56
N LEU A 121 5.75 1.92 -10.85
CA LEU A 121 4.42 2.43 -11.16
C LEU A 121 3.99 3.40 -10.05
N ILE A 122 3.58 4.62 -10.44
CA ILE A 122 3.03 5.62 -9.52
C ILE A 122 1.54 5.82 -9.88
N CYS A 123 0.68 5.61 -8.90
CA CYS A 123 -0.76 5.76 -8.97
C CYS A 123 -1.23 6.78 -7.92
N CYS A 124 -2.34 7.45 -8.20
CA CYS A 124 -3.08 8.22 -7.20
C CYS A 124 -4.58 8.13 -7.47
N GLU A 125 -5.38 8.42 -6.44
CA GLU A 125 -6.83 8.57 -6.58
C GLU A 125 -7.19 9.82 -7.41
N GLU A 126 -8.35 9.80 -8.07
CA GLU A 126 -8.86 10.93 -8.88
C GLU A 126 -9.71 11.88 -8.03
N MET A 127 -9.43 13.20 -8.01
CA MET A 127 -10.44 14.27 -7.78
C MET A 127 -9.89 15.72 -7.88
N GLU A 128 -10.83 16.68 -7.83
CA GLU A 128 -10.77 18.12 -8.15
C GLU A 128 -9.59 18.94 -7.59
N GLU A 129 -9.26 20.03 -8.30
CA GLU A 129 -8.22 21.01 -7.97
C GLU A 129 -8.21 21.36 -6.47
N SER A 130 -7.11 21.02 -5.81
CA SER A 130 -6.90 21.30 -4.40
C SER A 130 -5.95 22.49 -4.25
N LYS A 131 -6.19 23.33 -3.24
CA LYS A 131 -5.17 24.29 -2.79
C LYS A 131 -3.94 23.51 -2.25
N ASN A 132 -2.76 24.12 -2.29
CA ASN A 132 -1.50 23.62 -1.71
C ASN A 132 -0.87 22.38 -2.40
N GLU A 133 -1.02 22.23 -3.72
CA GLU A 133 -0.44 21.12 -4.49
C GLU A 133 1.05 20.90 -4.23
N GLN A 134 1.84 21.98 -4.20
CA GLN A 134 3.28 21.89 -4.00
C GLN A 134 3.66 21.26 -2.65
N GLU A 135 2.92 21.59 -1.60
CA GLU A 135 3.15 21.03 -0.26
C GLU A 135 2.79 19.54 -0.22
N ARG A 136 1.70 19.16 -0.90
CA ARG A 136 1.24 17.77 -1.01
C ARG A 136 2.23 16.92 -1.80
N ILE A 137 2.74 17.43 -2.92
CA ILE A 137 3.80 16.78 -3.71
C ILE A 137 5.04 16.59 -2.83
N LYS A 138 5.51 17.64 -2.15
CA LYS A 138 6.69 17.57 -1.28
C LYS A 138 6.53 16.54 -0.16
N ARG A 139 5.37 16.50 0.48
CA ARG A 139 5.04 15.49 1.50
C ARG A 139 5.07 14.10 0.91
N ALA A 140 4.34 13.86 -0.19
CA ALA A 140 4.27 12.56 -0.84
C ALA A 140 5.67 12.07 -1.27
N GLN A 141 6.52 12.95 -1.79
CA GLN A 141 7.92 12.63 -2.09
C GLN A 141 8.69 12.17 -0.84
N ALA A 142 8.58 12.89 0.29
CA ALA A 142 9.25 12.51 1.53
C ALA A 142 8.78 11.14 2.04
N LEU A 143 7.47 10.89 2.06
CA LEU A 143 6.88 9.61 2.48
C LEU A 143 7.30 8.45 1.58
N VAL A 144 7.27 8.64 0.26
CA VAL A 144 7.69 7.64 -0.74
C VAL A 144 9.17 7.33 -0.60
N TYR A 145 10.00 8.36 -0.42
CA TYR A 145 11.44 8.18 -0.27
C TYR A 145 11.78 7.35 0.98
N GLU A 146 11.25 7.73 2.15
CA GLU A 146 11.44 6.99 3.41
C GLU A 146 10.93 5.55 3.31
N THR A 147 9.77 5.34 2.69
CA THR A 147 9.18 4.01 2.54
C THR A 147 10.01 3.10 1.64
N ILE A 148 10.45 3.58 0.48
CA ILE A 148 11.22 2.75 -0.47
C ILE A 148 12.62 2.45 0.07
N THR A 149 13.29 3.45 0.65
CA THR A 149 14.64 3.27 1.23
C THR A 149 14.65 2.25 2.36
N TYR A 150 13.60 2.23 3.19
CA TYR A 150 13.43 1.21 4.22
C TYR A 150 12.98 -0.14 3.65
N GLY A 151 11.98 -0.13 2.77
CA GLY A 151 11.27 -1.33 2.37
C GLY A 151 11.97 -2.22 1.35
N ILE A 152 12.89 -1.69 0.54
CA ILE A 152 13.70 -2.53 -0.38
C ILE A 152 14.56 -3.52 0.42
N PRO A 153 15.37 -3.11 1.42
CA PRO A 153 16.12 -4.05 2.24
C PRO A 153 15.28 -5.16 2.88
N GLU A 154 14.06 -4.83 3.32
CA GLU A 154 13.10 -5.79 3.90
C GLU A 154 12.68 -6.91 2.92
N THR A 155 12.82 -6.69 1.61
CA THR A 155 12.54 -7.72 0.60
C THR A 155 13.66 -8.75 0.47
N TRP A 156 14.89 -8.43 0.91
CA TRP A 156 16.02 -9.36 0.90
C TRP A 156 16.10 -10.20 2.17
N ALA A 157 15.41 -9.79 3.24
CA ALA A 157 15.32 -10.56 4.47
C ALA A 157 14.73 -11.95 4.17
N PRO A 158 15.26 -13.03 4.78
CA PRO A 158 14.74 -14.38 4.59
C PRO A 158 13.25 -14.43 4.85
N HIS A 159 12.52 -15.19 4.04
CA HIS A 159 11.10 -15.41 4.29
C HIS A 159 10.94 -16.16 5.62
N GLU A 160 10.36 -15.52 6.63
CA GLU A 160 9.95 -16.25 7.83
C GLU A 160 8.84 -17.24 7.46
N THR A 161 9.01 -18.47 7.93
CA THR A 161 8.24 -19.70 7.76
C THR A 161 6.85 -19.61 7.09
N GLU A 162 6.63 -20.55 6.16
CA GLU A 162 5.44 -21.05 5.43
C GLU A 162 4.01 -20.87 6.01
N SER A 163 3.81 -20.35 7.21
CA SER A 163 2.50 -20.26 7.86
C SER A 163 1.64 -19.08 7.39
N MET A 164 2.22 -18.02 6.79
CA MET A 164 1.46 -16.87 6.29
C MET A 164 1.28 -16.93 4.78
N ARG A 165 0.05 -17.21 4.31
CA ARG A 165 -0.36 -17.13 2.90
C ARG A 165 -0.57 -15.69 2.38
N ARG A 166 0.03 -14.69 3.03
CA ARG A 166 -0.21 -13.26 2.73
C ARG A 166 1.12 -12.50 2.72
N PRO A 167 1.30 -11.54 1.79
CA PRO A 167 2.41 -10.60 1.81
C PRO A 167 2.54 -9.92 3.18
N PRO A 168 3.74 -9.84 3.78
CA PRO A 168 3.94 -9.06 4.98
C PRO A 168 3.56 -7.60 4.79
N PHE A 169 2.85 -7.08 5.79
CA PHE A 169 2.33 -5.73 5.81
C PHE A 169 3.00 -4.93 6.93
N TYR A 170 3.51 -3.75 6.60
CA TYR A 170 4.23 -2.86 7.48
C TYR A 170 3.49 -1.54 7.59
N ILE A 171 3.38 -1.03 8.81
CA ILE A 171 2.71 0.23 9.10
C ILE A 171 3.74 1.18 9.70
N HIS A 172 3.82 2.39 9.15
CA HIS A 172 4.62 3.44 9.74
C HIS A 172 3.87 4.07 10.93
N SER A 173 4.46 4.03 12.13
CA SER A 173 3.93 4.70 13.32
C SER A 173 4.68 6.00 13.57
N SER A 174 3.95 7.08 13.80
CA SER A 174 4.50 8.34 14.32
C SER A 174 4.46 8.43 15.85
N ILE A 175 3.99 7.39 16.54
CA ILE A 175 3.81 7.36 18.00
C ILE A 175 4.77 6.30 18.59
N GLY A 176 5.83 6.77 19.27
CA GLY A 176 6.78 5.96 20.05
C GLY A 176 7.69 5.03 19.22
N GLY A 177 8.95 4.87 19.66
CA GLY A 177 9.82 3.77 19.22
C GLY A 177 10.15 3.66 17.73
N GLU A 178 10.39 2.43 17.25
CA GLU A 178 10.73 2.10 15.87
C GLU A 178 9.66 2.61 14.88
N ARG A 179 10.10 3.23 13.79
CA ARG A 179 9.23 3.93 12.84
C ARG A 179 8.34 2.99 12.01
N TRP A 180 8.80 1.77 11.74
CA TRP A 180 8.11 0.77 10.95
C TRP A 180 7.80 -0.45 11.80
N THR A 181 6.53 -0.86 11.85
CA THR A 181 6.09 -2.06 12.57
C THR A 181 5.45 -3.03 11.61
N ARG A 182 5.91 -4.29 11.61
CA ARG A 182 5.24 -5.37 10.87
C ARG A 182 3.94 -5.74 11.57
N TRP A 183 2.85 -5.79 10.81
CA TRP A 183 1.56 -6.21 11.31
C TRP A 183 1.60 -7.69 11.71
N ASN A 184 1.17 -7.98 12.93
CA ASN A 184 1.04 -9.32 13.48
C ASN A 184 -0.33 -9.45 14.19
N PRO A 185 -1.26 -10.28 13.69
CA PRO A 185 -2.58 -10.45 14.30
C PRO A 185 -2.54 -11.15 15.66
N GLU A 186 -1.57 -12.02 15.93
CA GLU A 186 -1.51 -12.83 17.16
C GLU A 186 -0.84 -12.11 18.33
N GLY A 187 -0.01 -11.11 18.06
CA GLY A 187 0.82 -10.41 19.05
C GLY A 187 0.85 -8.90 18.86
N CYS A 188 -0.23 -8.31 18.34
CA CYS A 188 -0.29 -6.88 18.09
C CYS A 188 -0.16 -6.09 19.41
N PRO A 189 0.90 -5.28 19.60
CA PRO A 189 1.08 -4.49 20.82
C PRO A 189 0.02 -3.39 20.97
N TYR A 190 -0.72 -3.10 19.89
CA TYR A 190 -1.78 -2.11 19.87
C TYR A 190 -3.17 -2.70 20.16
N TYR A 191 -3.32 -4.01 20.34
CA TYR A 191 -4.61 -4.61 20.67
C TYR A 191 -4.90 -4.50 22.19
N PRO A 192 -6.07 -3.99 22.62
CA PRO A 192 -7.18 -3.48 21.81
C PRO A 192 -6.91 -2.11 21.16
N CYS A 193 -7.13 -1.99 19.85
CA CYS A 193 -6.82 -0.76 19.10
C CYS A 193 -7.66 0.43 19.58
N HIS A 194 -8.94 0.19 19.88
CA HIS A 194 -9.82 1.17 20.52
C HIS A 194 -10.33 0.64 21.86
N PRO A 195 -9.81 1.13 23.00
CA PRO A 195 -10.17 0.62 24.33
C PRO A 195 -11.68 0.69 24.67
N SER A 196 -12.43 1.54 23.96
CA SER A 196 -13.87 1.72 24.15
C SER A 196 -14.74 0.62 23.53
N SER A 197 -14.20 -0.27 22.69
CA SER A 197 -14.94 -1.37 22.06
C SER A 197 -14.56 -2.73 22.67
N LYS A 198 -15.56 -3.54 23.05
CA LYS A 198 -15.36 -4.84 23.71
C LYS A 198 -15.14 -6.00 22.73
N GLU A 199 -15.58 -5.89 21.47
CA GLU A 199 -15.61 -6.97 20.47
C GLU A 199 -15.12 -6.49 19.09
N GLN A 200 -13.94 -5.86 19.04
CA GLN A 200 -13.40 -5.34 17.78
C GLN A 200 -12.78 -6.44 16.90
N ILE A 201 -12.98 -6.32 15.59
CA ILE A 201 -12.22 -7.04 14.56
C ILE A 201 -11.01 -6.21 14.14
N CYS A 202 -9.83 -6.84 14.06
CA CYS A 202 -8.56 -6.18 13.68
C CYS A 202 -8.05 -6.59 12.29
N ASP A 203 -8.91 -7.15 11.44
CA ASP A 203 -8.60 -7.52 10.05
C ASP A 203 -8.12 -6.33 9.20
N PHE A 204 -8.53 -5.12 9.60
CA PHE A 204 -8.17 -3.84 8.96
C PHE A 204 -7.32 -2.94 9.89
N CYS A 205 -6.27 -3.50 10.48
CA CYS A 205 -5.40 -2.79 11.44
C CYS A 205 -4.86 -1.45 10.92
N TYR A 206 -4.61 -1.33 9.61
CA TYR A 206 -4.56 -0.04 8.94
C TYR A 206 -5.85 0.13 8.14
N CYS A 207 -6.64 1.14 8.51
CA CYS A 207 -7.95 1.36 7.89
C CYS A 207 -7.80 1.58 6.37
N PRO A 208 -8.45 0.76 5.51
CA PRO A 208 -8.39 0.92 4.07
C PRO A 208 -8.91 2.28 3.60
N LEU A 209 -9.76 2.92 4.40
CA LEU A 209 -10.33 4.22 4.11
C LEU A 209 -9.42 5.38 4.55
N TYR A 210 -8.28 5.12 5.19
CA TYR A 210 -7.38 6.19 5.65
C TYR A 210 -6.70 6.91 4.47
N PRO A 211 -6.64 8.26 4.48
CA PRO A 211 -7.42 9.17 5.31
C PRO A 211 -8.83 9.34 4.73
N CYS A 212 -9.89 9.14 5.54
CA CYS A 212 -11.26 9.21 5.00
C CYS A 212 -11.83 10.62 4.99
N GLY A 213 -11.24 11.54 5.78
CA GLY A 213 -11.67 12.94 5.87
C GLY A 213 -13.05 13.18 6.51
N ASP A 214 -13.76 12.12 6.89
CA ASP A 214 -15.09 12.19 7.51
C ASP A 214 -14.99 12.63 8.97
N LYS A 215 -15.36 13.89 9.24
CA LYS A 215 -15.29 14.50 10.58
C LYS A 215 -16.20 13.84 11.63
N THR A 216 -17.12 12.96 11.23
CA THR A 216 -17.92 12.15 12.15
C THR A 216 -17.17 10.92 12.64
N LEU A 217 -16.12 10.50 11.91
CA LEU A 217 -15.30 9.32 12.21
C LEU A 217 -13.91 9.70 12.73
N GLY A 218 -13.45 10.94 12.52
CA GLY A 218 -12.11 11.36 12.91
C GLY A 218 -11.90 12.87 12.87
N LYS A 219 -10.64 13.28 12.99
CA LYS A 219 -10.22 14.69 13.03
C LYS A 219 -8.87 14.90 12.35
N TRP A 220 -8.67 16.06 11.74
CA TRP A 220 -7.33 16.50 11.33
C TRP A 220 -6.57 17.02 12.55
N LEU A 221 -5.34 16.56 12.73
CA LEU A 221 -4.40 17.05 13.74
C LEU A 221 -3.29 17.84 13.04
N GLU A 222 -2.93 19.00 13.57
CA GLU A 222 -1.78 19.76 13.10
C GLU A 222 -0.48 19.12 13.59
N ARG A 223 0.53 19.03 12.73
CA ARG A 223 1.86 18.55 13.11
C ARG A 223 2.75 19.71 13.54
N GLU A 224 3.67 19.46 14.46
CA GLU A 224 4.62 20.48 14.97
C GLU A 224 5.49 21.09 13.85
N ASN A 225 5.77 20.32 12.79
CA ASN A 225 6.57 20.72 11.64
C ASN A 225 5.75 21.29 10.47
N GLY A 226 4.47 21.60 10.69
CA GLY A 226 3.53 22.06 9.67
C GLY A 226 2.82 20.92 8.94
N GLY A 227 1.69 21.26 8.33
CA GLY A 227 0.78 20.30 7.71
C GLY A 227 -0.09 19.54 8.71
N ARG A 228 -1.02 18.73 8.21
CA ARG A 228 -2.02 18.02 9.01
C ARG A 228 -2.02 16.51 8.77
N ILE A 229 -2.28 15.72 9.79
CA ILE A 229 -2.48 14.26 9.72
C ILE A 229 -3.93 13.93 10.07
N TRP A 230 -4.51 12.94 9.38
CA TRP A 230 -5.83 12.46 9.73
C TRP A 230 -5.71 11.54 10.94
N SER A 231 -6.56 11.70 11.95
CA SER A 231 -6.62 10.83 13.12
C SER A 231 -7.95 10.08 13.14
N CYS A 232 -7.85 8.75 13.13
CA CYS A 232 -8.96 7.81 13.33
C CYS A 232 -9.03 7.31 14.79
N GLU A 233 -8.36 7.97 15.74
CA GLU A 233 -8.29 7.60 17.17
C GLU A 233 -9.63 7.23 17.82
N GLY A 234 -10.73 7.86 17.39
CA GLY A 234 -12.08 7.60 17.90
C GLY A 234 -12.97 6.77 16.97
N CYS A 235 -12.45 6.27 15.84
CA CYS A 235 -13.24 5.56 14.83
C CYS A 235 -13.34 4.07 15.18
N THR A 236 -14.55 3.54 15.35
CA THR A 236 -14.76 2.09 15.49
C THR A 236 -15.30 1.45 14.22
N LEU A 237 -15.58 2.21 13.16
CA LEU A 237 -16.38 1.76 12.02
C LEU A 237 -15.89 0.45 11.40
N VAL A 238 -14.62 0.36 11.02
CA VAL A 238 -14.04 -0.85 10.38
C VAL A 238 -13.68 -1.96 11.39
N HIS A 239 -13.91 -1.70 12.67
CA HIS A 239 -13.71 -2.64 13.76
C HIS A 239 -15.00 -3.37 14.15
N GLU A 240 -16.16 -2.87 13.71
CA GLU A 240 -17.45 -3.53 13.94
C GLU A 240 -17.55 -4.81 13.07
N PRO A 241 -17.90 -5.97 13.64
CA PRO A 241 -17.90 -7.24 12.90
C PRO A 241 -18.67 -7.21 11.58
N VAL A 242 -19.90 -6.67 11.60
CA VAL A 242 -20.76 -6.57 10.40
C VAL A 242 -20.14 -5.69 9.33
N VAL A 243 -19.42 -4.64 9.72
CA VAL A 243 -18.77 -3.72 8.78
C VAL A 243 -17.50 -4.34 8.22
N ALA A 244 -16.71 -5.01 9.05
CA ALA A 244 -15.49 -5.69 8.62
C ALA A 244 -15.78 -6.85 7.65
N GLU A 245 -16.81 -7.65 7.94
CA GLU A 245 -17.28 -8.70 7.04
C GLU A 245 -17.77 -8.12 5.71
N TYR A 246 -18.59 -7.07 5.76
CA TYR A 246 -19.08 -6.39 4.57
C TYR A 246 -17.93 -5.82 3.72
N LEU A 247 -16.97 -5.12 4.33
CA LEU A 247 -15.83 -4.52 3.64
C LEU A 247 -14.91 -5.58 3.02
N THR A 248 -14.83 -6.78 3.60
CA THR A 248 -14.09 -7.91 3.02
C THR A 248 -14.72 -8.38 1.70
N LEU A 249 -16.05 -8.34 1.61
CA LEU A 249 -16.80 -8.72 0.39
C LEU A 249 -16.92 -7.58 -0.62
N HIS A 250 -16.82 -6.33 -0.15
CA HIS A 250 -16.99 -5.10 -0.93
C HIS A 250 -15.82 -4.12 -0.68
N PRO A 251 -14.60 -4.44 -1.13
CA PRO A 251 -13.41 -3.63 -0.86
C PRO A 251 -13.46 -2.20 -1.43
N GLU A 252 -14.35 -1.95 -2.39
CA GLU A 252 -14.64 -0.64 -2.99
C GLU A 252 -15.65 0.21 -2.20
N ALA A 253 -16.24 -0.33 -1.12
CA ALA A 253 -17.28 0.34 -0.36
C ALA A 253 -16.81 1.69 0.21
N SER A 254 -17.66 2.70 0.08
CA SER A 254 -17.37 4.05 0.59
C SER A 254 -17.56 4.15 2.10
N ALA A 255 -16.94 5.16 2.74
CA ALA A 255 -17.18 5.44 4.16
C ALA A 255 -18.67 5.67 4.48
N GLU A 256 -19.42 6.31 3.57
CA GLU A 256 -20.86 6.55 3.72
C GLU A 256 -21.65 5.23 3.69
N GLU A 257 -21.29 4.34 2.78
CA GLU A 257 -21.90 3.02 2.66
C GLU A 257 -21.66 2.18 3.92
N LEU A 258 -20.43 2.11 4.40
CA LEU A 258 -20.10 1.39 5.63
C LEU A 258 -20.84 1.95 6.86
N LYS A 259 -20.99 3.28 6.97
CA LYS A 259 -21.82 3.89 8.02
C LYS A 259 -23.28 3.47 7.93
N ASN A 260 -23.82 3.31 6.71
CA ASN A 260 -25.19 2.85 6.51
C ASN A 260 -25.36 1.36 6.88
N ILE A 261 -24.35 0.52 6.62
CA ILE A 261 -24.33 -0.87 7.10
C ILE A 261 -24.33 -0.90 8.64
N HIS A 262 -23.47 -0.11 9.29
CA HIS A 262 -23.41 -0.04 10.74
C HIS A 262 -24.74 0.43 11.37
N LYS A 263 -25.40 1.45 10.80
CA LYS A 263 -26.70 1.93 11.28
C LYS A 263 -27.82 0.90 11.13
N LYS A 264 -27.81 0.09 10.07
CA LYS A 264 -28.84 -0.95 9.87
C LYS A 264 -28.77 -1.96 11.00
N GLU A 265 -27.59 -2.45 11.35
CA GLU A 265 -27.40 -3.39 12.46
C GLU A 265 -27.93 -2.83 13.79
N ASN A 266 -27.56 -1.59 14.12
CA ASN A 266 -28.01 -0.94 15.36
C ASN A 266 -29.53 -0.68 15.43
N ASN A 267 -30.23 -0.71 14.30
CA ASN A 267 -31.70 -0.57 14.27
C ASN A 267 -32.43 -1.91 14.39
N TYR A 268 -31.73 -3.05 14.24
CA TYR A 268 -32.27 -4.40 14.39
C TYR A 268 -31.90 -5.06 15.73
N GLN A 269 -31.11 -4.38 16.58
CA GLN A 269 -30.79 -4.75 17.96
C GLN A 269 -31.65 -3.95 18.95
#